data_AF-A0A0N1EXQ3-F1
#
_entry.id   AF-A0A0N1EXQ3-F1
#
_cell.length_a   1.000
_cell.length_b   1.000
_cell.length_c   1.000
_cell.angle_alpha   90.00
_cell.angle_beta   90.00
_cell.angle_gamma   90.00
#
_symmetry.space_group_name_H-M   'P 1'
#
loop_
_entity.id
_entity.type
_entity.pdbx_description
1 polymer ?
#
loop_
_entity_poly.entity_id
_entity_poly.type
_entity_poly.pdbx_seq_one_letter_code
_entity_poly.pdbx_strand_id
1 'polypeptide(L)'
;MGRMFAEALRAGLWGLLLGPLLAVLAVFAALVFDPKCGVGDSGGCAMGVVTAPVAVALPSFGLFFALGLVRGLWRRRPADPAAAIRRLRNWGQED
;
A
#
# COMPACT_ATOMS: atom_id res chain seq x y z
N MET A 1 -7.13 -0.42 -19.76
CA MET A 1 -6.42 -0.93 -18.57
C MET A 1 -5.36 0.04 -18.05
N GLY A 2 -4.60 0.72 -18.93
CA GLY A 2 -3.49 1.62 -18.55
C GLY A 2 -3.79 2.69 -17.50
N ARG A 3 -4.93 3.39 -17.58
CA ARG A 3 -5.30 4.40 -16.56
C ARG A 3 -5.43 3.81 -15.15
N MET A 4 -5.94 2.58 -15.02
CA MET A 4 -6.05 1.91 -13.71
C MET A 4 -4.68 1.58 -13.14
N PHE A 5 -3.77 1.09 -14.00
CA PHE A 5 -2.42 0.77 -13.60
C PHE A 5 -1.64 2.03 -13.18
N ALA A 6 -1.81 3.14 -13.89
CA ALA A 6 -1.22 4.43 -13.53
C ALA A 6 -1.71 4.94 -12.16
N GLU A 7 -3.01 4.85 -11.88
CA GLU A 7 -3.56 5.22 -10.56
C GLU A 7 -3.06 4.29 -9.44
N ALA A 8 -2.94 2.99 -9.72
CA ALA A 8 -2.34 2.05 -8.77
C ALA A 8 -0.86 2.35 -8.52
N LEU A 9 -0.10 2.66 -9.56
CA LEU A 9 1.30 3.07 -9.45
C LEU A 9 1.43 4.34 -8.61
N ARG A 10 0.58 5.34 -8.85
CA ARG A 10 0.51 6.57 -8.06
C ARG A 10 0.20 6.27 -6.59
N ALA A 11 -0.75 5.38 -6.31
CA ALA A 11 -1.03 4.94 -4.94
C ALA A 11 0.20 4.27 -4.31
N GLY A 12 0.87 3.36 -5.04
CA GLY A 12 2.12 2.74 -4.59
C GLY A 12 3.20 3.77 -4.27
N LEU A 13 3.41 4.78 -5.12
CA LEU A 13 4.37 5.86 -4.88
C LEU A 13 4.04 6.66 -3.61
N TRP A 14 2.75 6.88 -3.32
CA TRP A 14 2.34 7.44 -2.03
C TRP A 14 2.70 6.51 -0.87
N GLY A 15 2.53 5.20 -1.02
CA GLY A 15 2.98 4.22 -0.03
C GLY A 15 4.49 4.23 0.20
N LEU A 16 5.28 4.42 -0.86
CA LEU A 16 6.74 4.54 -0.80
C LEU A 16 7.20 5.79 -0.02
N LEU A 17 6.39 6.85 0.01
CA LEU A 17 6.67 8.05 0.80
C LEU A 17 6.13 7.93 2.23
N LEU A 18 4.86 7.52 2.38
CA LEU A 18 4.16 7.49 3.65
C LEU A 18 4.67 6.39 4.59
N GLY A 19 5.03 5.22 4.06
CA GLY A 19 5.53 4.10 4.86
C GLY A 19 6.82 4.45 5.61
N PRO A 20 7.89 4.84 4.90
CA PRO A 20 9.13 5.31 5.53
C PRO A 20 8.91 6.48 6.48
N LEU A 21 8.08 7.46 6.12
CA LEU A 21 7.75 8.60 6.99
C LEU A 21 7.13 8.13 8.32
N LEU A 22 6.14 7.24 8.26
CA LEU A 22 5.50 6.70 9.46
C LEU A 22 6.47 5.85 10.30
N ALA A 23 7.37 5.10 9.66
CA ALA A 23 8.40 4.34 10.37
C ALA A 23 9.37 5.27 11.11
N VAL A 24 9.82 6.36 10.48
CA VAL A 24 10.64 7.38 11.16
C VAL A 24 9.90 7.93 12.38
N LEU A 25 8.65 8.37 12.21
CA LEU A 25 7.85 8.90 13.32
C LEU A 25 7.67 7.88 14.45
N ALA A 26 7.45 6.60 14.12
CA ALA A 26 7.32 5.53 15.09
C ALA A 26 8.63 5.28 15.87
N VAL A 27 9.79 5.31 15.20
CA VAL A 27 11.09 5.17 15.87
C VAL A 27 11.37 6.37 16.77
N PHE A 28 11.07 7.59 16.32
CA PHE A 28 11.21 8.77 17.17
C PHE A 28 10.28 8.73 18.39
N ALA A 29 9.04 8.26 18.21
CA ALA A 29 8.14 8.03 19.33
C ALA A 29 8.74 7.00 20.31
N ALA A 30 9.31 5.89 19.81
CA ALA A 30 9.98 4.90 20.65
C ALA A 30 11.19 5.50 21.40
N LEU A 31 12.01 6.32 20.73
CA LEU A 31 13.16 7.01 21.36
C LEU A 31 12.73 7.94 22.50
N VAL A 32 11.57 8.60 22.38
CA VAL A 32 11.08 9.56 23.37
C VAL A 32 10.35 8.87 24.53
N PHE A 33 9.60 7.81 24.25
CA PHE A 33 8.70 7.18 25.22
C PHE A 33 9.25 5.86 25.81
N ASP A 34 10.27 5.23 25.22
CA ASP A 34 10.88 4.00 25.74
C ASP A 34 12.17 4.28 26.53
N PRO A 35 12.17 4.10 27.86
CA PRO A 35 13.36 4.32 28.68
C PRO A 35 14.52 3.35 28.34
N LYS A 36 14.26 2.25 27.62
CA LYS A 36 15.31 1.32 27.15
C LYS A 36 16.16 1.89 26.02
N CYS A 37 15.65 2.89 25.29
CA CYS A 37 16.38 3.55 24.22
C CYS A 37 17.32 4.68 24.73
N GLY A 38 17.52 4.77 26.04
CA GLY A 38 18.42 5.73 26.69
C GLY A 38 19.86 5.24 26.88
N VAL A 39 20.53 5.76 27.91
CA VAL A 39 21.94 5.44 28.23
C VAL A 39 22.17 3.93 28.37
N GLY A 40 23.03 3.37 27.51
CA GLY A 40 23.33 1.94 27.44
C GLY A 40 22.77 1.22 26.21
N ASP A 41 21.96 1.90 25.37
CA ASP A 41 21.58 1.33 24.08
C ASP A 41 22.82 1.22 23.17
N SER A 42 23.08 0.02 22.64
CA SER A 42 24.23 -0.28 21.79
C SER A 42 24.07 0.27 20.36
N GLY A 43 23.32 1.37 20.20
CA GLY A 43 22.92 1.93 18.92
C GLY A 43 21.73 1.25 18.26
N GLY A 44 20.99 0.37 18.97
CA GLY A 44 19.86 -0.37 18.39
C GLY A 44 18.70 0.56 17.99
N CYS A 45 18.24 1.40 18.91
CA CYS A 45 17.15 2.35 18.65
C CYS A 45 17.59 3.46 17.68
N ALA A 46 18.85 3.90 17.75
CA ALA A 46 19.41 4.88 16.82
C ALA A 46 19.53 4.33 15.39
N MET A 47 19.99 3.09 15.23
CA MET A 47 20.01 2.39 13.92
C MET A 47 18.60 2.20 13.37
N GLY A 48 17.61 2.03 14.24
CA GLY A 48 16.19 1.94 13.86
C GLY A 48 15.72 3.09 12.99
N VAL A 49 16.28 4.29 13.17
CA VAL A 49 15.91 5.51 12.39
C VAL A 49 16.22 5.31 10.91
N VAL A 50 17.22 4.50 10.57
CA VAL A 50 17.62 4.20 9.19
C VAL A 50 17.07 2.86 8.72
N THR A 51 17.19 1.82 9.54
CA THR A 51 16.84 0.45 9.13
C THR A 51 15.34 0.24 8.99
N ALA A 52 14.52 0.81 9.89
CA ALA A 52 13.07 0.62 9.84
C ALA A 52 12.44 1.25 8.59
N PRO A 53 12.72 2.53 8.22
CA PRO A 53 12.18 3.13 7.00
C PRO A 53 12.61 2.39 5.73
N VAL A 54 13.87 1.94 5.66
CA VAL A 54 14.37 1.15 4.52
C VAL A 54 13.66 -0.20 4.43
N ALA A 55 13.49 -0.89 5.56
CA ALA A 55 12.82 -2.19 5.60
C ALA A 55 11.34 -2.10 5.17
N VAL A 56 10.64 -1.00 5.49
CA VAL A 56 9.22 -0.86 5.16
C VAL A 56 8.94 -0.21 3.81
N ALA A 57 9.93 0.39 3.14
CA ALA A 57 9.72 1.16 1.90
C ALA A 57 9.07 0.33 0.77
N LEU A 58 9.63 -0.84 0.45
CA LEU A 58 9.05 -1.72 -0.58
C LEU A 58 7.73 -2.37 -0.13
N PRO A 59 7.60 -2.88 1.11
CA PRO A 59 6.32 -3.37 1.62
C PRO A 59 5.20 -2.35 1.56
N SER A 60 5.45 -1.09 1.93
CA SER A 60 4.44 -0.03 1.93
C SER A 60 4.03 0.36 0.50
N PHE A 61 4.98 0.40 -0.44
CA PHE A 61 4.67 0.53 -1.87
C PHE A 61 3.75 -0.61 -2.33
N GLY A 62 4.12 -1.86 -2.05
CA GLY A 62 3.36 -3.03 -2.46
C GLY A 62 1.94 -3.02 -1.91
N LEU A 63 1.78 -2.68 -0.63
CA LEU A 63 0.48 -2.56 0.03
C LEU A 63 -0.41 -1.52 -0.67
N PHE A 64 0.08 -0.30 -0.86
CA PHE A 64 -0.71 0.77 -1.46
C PHE A 64 -1.00 0.53 -2.94
N PHE A 65 -0.05 -0.03 -3.67
CA PHE A 65 -0.25 -0.44 -5.07
C PHE A 65 -1.36 -1.49 -5.18
N ALA A 66 -1.31 -2.52 -4.33
CA ALA A 66 -2.33 -3.57 -4.29
C ALA A 66 -3.71 -3.00 -3.94
N LEU A 67 -3.78 -2.11 -2.95
CA LEU A 67 -5.03 -1.41 -2.59
C LEU A 67 -5.55 -0.55 -3.75
N GLY A 68 -4.67 0.14 -4.47
CA GLY A 68 -5.01 0.92 -5.66
C GLY A 68 -5.58 0.06 -6.78
N LEU A 69 -4.96 -1.10 -7.05
CA LEU A 69 -5.46 -2.09 -8.00
C LEU A 69 -6.84 -2.61 -7.59
N VAL A 70 -6.98 -3.10 -6.35
CA VAL A 70 -8.24 -3.64 -5.82
C VAL A 70 -9.34 -2.59 -5.91
N ARG A 71 -9.09 -1.34 -5.52
CA ARG A 71 -10.04 -0.24 -5.63
C ARG A 71 -10.42 0.05 -7.09
N GLY A 72 -9.45 0.01 -8.00
CA GLY A 72 -9.68 0.19 -9.44
C GLY A 72 -10.55 -0.91 -10.04
N LEU A 73 -10.29 -2.17 -9.67
CA LEU A 73 -11.08 -3.34 -10.05
C LEU A 73 -12.49 -3.27 -9.46
N TRP A 74 -12.63 -2.88 -8.19
CA TRP A 74 -13.92 -2.80 -7.52
C TRP A 74 -14.81 -1.73 -8.16
N ARG A 75 -14.26 -0.55 -8.51
CA ARG A 75 -14.99 0.50 -9.21
C ARG A 75 -15.47 0.11 -10.61
N ARG A 76 -14.84 -0.89 -11.23
CA ARG A 76 -15.23 -1.43 -12.54
C ARG A 76 -16.22 -2.58 -12.44
N ARG A 77 -16.56 -3.04 -11.23
CA ARG A 77 -17.59 -4.08 -11.10
C ARG A 77 -18.92 -3.57 -11.66
N PRO A 78 -19.63 -4.39 -12.46
CA PRO A 78 -20.96 -4.04 -12.92
C PRO A 78 -21.90 -3.90 -11.72
N ALA A 79 -22.75 -2.87 -11.75
CA ALA A 79 -23.74 -2.61 -10.69
C ALA A 79 -24.77 -3.76 -10.56
N ASP A 80 -25.06 -4.45 -11.67
CA ASP A 80 -25.84 -5.68 -11.70
C ASP A 80 -25.00 -6.82 -12.31
N PRO A 81 -24.38 -7.68 -11.49
CA PRO A 81 -23.61 -8.82 -11.98
C PRO A 81 -24.49 -9.85 -12.70
N ALA A 82 -25.78 -9.97 -12.38
CA ALA A 82 -26.68 -10.92 -13.03
C ALA A 82 -27.04 -10.46 -14.46
N ALA A 83 -27.23 -9.16 -14.68
CA ALA A 83 -27.37 -8.60 -16.03
C ALA A 83 -26.08 -8.76 -16.86
N ALA A 84 -24.91 -8.55 -16.24
CA ALA A 84 -23.63 -8.75 -16.91
C ALA A 84 -23.40 -10.21 -17.33
N ILE A 85 -23.73 -11.18 -16.46
CA ILE A 85 -23.63 -12.61 -16.77
C ILE A 85 -24.62 -12.99 -17.88
N ARG A 86 -25.87 -12.51 -17.84
CA ARG A 86 -26.84 -12.75 -18.92
C ARG A 86 -26.37 -12.20 -20.27
N ARG A 87 -25.78 -11.01 -20.28
CA ARG A 87 -25.22 -10.40 -21.49
C ARG A 87 -24.05 -11.19 -22.06
N LEU A 88 -23.15 -11.69 -21.20
CA LEU A 88 -22.04 -12.55 -21.61
C LEU A 88 -22.52 -13.91 -22.13
N ARG A 89 -23.57 -14.48 -21.52
CA ARG A 89 -24.15 -15.75 -21.95
C ARG A 89 -24.80 -15.68 -23.33
N ASN A 90 -25.43 -14.55 -23.64
CA ASN A 90 -26.10 -14.33 -24.92
C ASN A 90 -25.17 -13.72 -25.99
N TRP A 91 -23.91 -13.44 -25.65
CA TRP A 91 -22.93 -12.88 -26.58
C TRP A 91 -22.53 -13.94 -27.61
N GLY A 92 -22.99 -13.79 -28.85
CA GLY A 92 -22.78 -14.77 -29.94
C GLY A 92 -24.02 -15.55 -30.38
N GLN A 93 -25.22 -15.20 -29.91
CA GLN A 93 -26.50 -15.71 -30.44
C GLN A 93 -27.17 -14.75 -31.45
N GLU A 94 -26.45 -13.75 -31.94
CA GLU A 94 -26.91 -12.83 -32.99
C GLU A 94 -26.50 -13.42 -34.36
N ASP A 95 -27.33 -14.31 -34.89
CA ASP A 95 -27.39 -14.68 -36.32
C ASP A 95 -28.40 -13.80 -37.06
#